data_AF-A0A7J3I7D0-F1
#
_entry.id   AF-A0A7J3I7D0-F1
#
_cell.length_a   1.000
_cell.length_b   1.000
_cell.length_c   1.000
_cell.angle_alpha   90.00
_cell.angle_beta   90.00
_cell.angle_gamma   90.00
#
_symmetry.space_group_name_H-M   'P 1'
#
loop_
_entity.id
_entity.type
_entity.pdbx_description
1 polymer ?
#
loop_
_entity_poly.entity_id
_entity_poly.type
_entity_poly.pdbx_seq_one_letter_code
_entity_poly.pdbx_strand_id
1 'polypeptide(L)'
;VDSSFSHIKWLEWIEKNLGVKIPFPVIADPGAEVAKKLGFLHAQSATHTVRAVFIVDPNGVIRVVLYYPQELGRNIDEILRIIVGLQVSEKLAAAIPANWPNNELVGDRVIVPPARTVDEAAERVKKYTCYDWWLCHKEGIAECAEMARAFLKRIAGV
;
A
#
# COMPACT_ATOMS: atom_id res chain seq x y z
N VAL A 1 10.97 3.58 19.38
CA VAL A 1 11.75 4.68 20.01
C VAL A 1 13.00 4.15 20.70
N ASP A 2 13.35 2.89 20.52
CA ASP A 2 14.50 2.30 21.20
C ASP A 2 15.84 2.76 20.59
N SER A 3 16.92 2.44 21.30
CA SER A 3 18.30 2.70 20.88
C SER A 3 18.77 1.74 19.78
N SER A 4 19.84 2.11 19.07
CA SER A 4 20.49 1.21 18.10
C SER A 4 21.05 -0.05 18.75
N PHE A 5 21.54 0.02 20.00
CA PHE A 5 22.00 -1.16 20.75
C PHE A 5 20.87 -2.16 20.98
N SER A 6 19.68 -1.66 21.35
CA SER A 6 18.47 -2.47 21.51
C SER A 6 18.10 -3.17 20.20
N HIS A 7 18.15 -2.44 19.08
CA HIS A 7 17.86 -2.98 17.75
C HIS A 7 18.84 -4.10 17.38
N ILE A 8 20.14 -3.91 17.55
CA ILE A 8 21.16 -4.94 17.24
C ILE A 8 20.89 -6.22 18.02
N LYS A 9 20.68 -6.11 19.35
CA LYS A 9 20.37 -7.28 20.19
C LYS A 9 19.08 -7.97 19.80
N TRP A 10 18.05 -7.22 19.41
CA TRP A 10 16.79 -7.77 18.96
C TRP A 10 16.91 -8.52 17.63
N LEU A 11 17.63 -7.95 16.66
CA LEU A 11 17.88 -8.59 15.37
C LEU A 11 18.69 -9.89 15.52
N GLU A 12 19.76 -9.88 16.33
CA GLU A 12 20.53 -11.08 16.68
C GLU A 12 19.65 -12.16 17.32
N TRP A 13 18.74 -11.76 18.22
CA TRP A 13 17.84 -12.69 18.89
C TRP A 13 16.85 -13.31 17.91
N ILE A 14 16.25 -12.53 17.00
CA ILE A 14 15.33 -13.05 15.96
C ILE A 14 16.07 -14.07 15.08
N GLU A 15 17.27 -13.73 14.61
CA GLU A 15 18.06 -14.63 13.75
C GLU A 15 18.41 -15.93 14.49
N LYS A 16 18.91 -15.83 15.72
CA LYS A 16 19.30 -16.99 16.53
C LYS A 16 18.13 -17.91 16.90
N ASN A 17 16.98 -17.34 17.26
CA ASN A 17 15.88 -18.12 17.85
C ASN A 17 14.78 -18.47 16.84
N LEU A 18 14.59 -17.67 15.80
CA LEU A 18 13.56 -17.86 14.79
C LEU A 18 14.14 -18.25 13.42
N GLY A 19 15.47 -18.22 13.25
CA GLY A 19 16.13 -18.57 11.99
C GLY A 19 15.88 -17.56 10.86
N VAL A 20 15.36 -16.37 11.18
CA VAL A 20 15.02 -15.34 10.20
C VAL A 20 15.97 -14.16 10.36
N LYS A 21 16.71 -13.85 9.30
CA LYS A 21 17.51 -12.64 9.24
C LYS A 21 16.66 -11.47 8.75
N ILE A 22 16.70 -10.35 9.46
CA ILE A 22 16.04 -9.11 9.04
C ILE A 22 17.00 -8.29 8.17
N PRO A 23 16.74 -8.12 6.85
CA PRO A 23 17.72 -7.55 5.93
C PRO A 23 17.60 -6.02 5.77
N PHE A 24 16.66 -5.38 6.46
CA PHE A 24 16.38 -3.95 6.33
C PHE A 24 16.73 -3.17 7.61
N PRO A 25 17.06 -1.87 7.49
CA PRO A 25 17.44 -1.06 8.64
C PRO A 25 16.25 -0.74 9.55
N VAL A 26 16.55 -0.44 10.82
CA VAL A 26 15.59 0.04 11.82
C VAL A 26 16.08 1.38 12.37
N ILE A 27 15.25 2.42 12.27
CA ILE A 27 15.58 3.74 12.81
C ILE A 27 15.53 3.70 14.34
N ALA A 28 16.58 4.19 15.00
CA ALA A 28 16.60 4.45 16.44
C ALA A 28 16.10 5.87 16.71
N ASP A 29 15.13 6.03 17.61
CA ASP A 29 14.50 7.33 17.91
C ASP A 29 14.22 7.50 19.41
N PRO A 30 15.24 7.49 20.29
CA PRO A 30 15.09 7.60 21.74
C PRO A 30 14.48 8.93 22.22
N GLY A 31 14.60 10.00 21.43
CA GLY A 31 13.95 11.29 21.70
C GLY A 31 12.51 11.39 21.18
N ALA A 32 12.03 10.37 20.46
CA ALA A 32 10.76 10.38 19.73
C ALA A 32 10.63 11.57 18.75
N GLU A 33 11.74 12.10 18.23
CA GLU A 33 11.74 13.29 17.37
C GLU A 33 11.19 12.96 15.98
N VAL A 34 11.55 11.80 15.44
CA VAL A 34 10.97 11.30 14.19
C VAL A 34 9.51 10.95 14.41
N ALA A 35 9.19 10.25 15.50
CA ALA A 35 7.83 9.88 15.85
C ALA A 35 6.89 11.08 16.00
N LYS A 36 7.33 12.18 16.64
CA LYS A 36 6.56 13.42 16.74
C LYS A 36 6.35 14.07 15.37
N LYS A 37 7.43 14.21 14.58
CA LYS A 37 7.39 14.85 13.25
C LYS A 37 6.44 14.15 12.29
N LEU A 38 6.38 12.82 12.35
CA LEU A 38 5.57 12.01 11.45
C LEU A 38 4.21 11.61 12.04
N GLY A 39 3.87 12.07 13.25
CA GLY A 39 2.57 11.82 13.87
C GLY A 39 2.35 10.39 14.36
N PHE A 40 3.40 9.70 14.83
CA PHE A 40 3.30 8.29 15.27
C PHE A 40 2.87 8.12 16.73
N LEU A 41 2.82 9.21 17.51
CA LEU A 41 2.38 9.20 18.90
C LEU A 41 0.90 9.54 18.95
N HIS A 42 0.06 8.52 19.16
CA HIS A 42 -1.38 8.69 19.33
C HIS A 42 -1.76 8.57 20.82
N ALA A 43 -3.01 8.88 21.15
CA ALA A 43 -3.52 8.89 22.54
C ALA A 43 -3.34 7.56 23.30
N GLN A 44 -3.16 6.44 22.59
CA GLN A 44 -2.93 5.12 23.20
C GLN A 44 -1.63 5.05 24.02
N SER A 45 -0.60 5.80 23.65
CA SER A 45 0.66 5.83 24.41
C SER A 45 1.41 7.13 24.21
N ALA A 46 1.84 7.75 25.30
CA ALA A 46 2.70 8.92 25.26
C ALA A 46 4.18 8.58 24.94
N THR A 47 4.56 7.30 25.01
CA THR A 47 5.96 6.86 24.94
C THR A 47 6.25 5.89 23.80
N HIS A 48 5.24 5.16 23.31
CA HIS A 48 5.40 4.19 22.22
C HIS A 48 4.62 4.62 20.98
N THR A 49 5.21 4.38 19.81
CA THR A 49 4.57 4.67 18.52
C THR A 49 3.44 3.69 18.23
N VAL A 50 2.39 4.14 17.53
CA VAL A 50 1.47 3.23 16.84
C VAL A 50 2.17 2.51 15.68
N ARG A 51 1.52 1.49 15.11
CA ARG A 51 2.07 0.72 13.98
C ARG A 51 1.75 1.43 12.66
N ALA A 52 2.45 2.53 12.42
CA ALA A 52 2.31 3.30 11.20
C ALA A 52 3.02 2.65 9.99
N VAL A 53 2.50 2.89 8.78
CA VAL A 53 3.12 2.51 7.50
C VAL A 53 3.03 3.70 6.56
N PHE A 54 4.16 4.10 5.98
CA PHE A 54 4.27 5.15 4.98
C PHE A 54 4.77 4.53 3.70
N ILE A 55 4.00 4.66 2.62
CA ILE A 55 4.43 4.28 1.27
C ILE A 55 4.82 5.57 0.55
N VAL A 56 6.10 5.69 0.23
CA VAL A 56 6.71 6.86 -0.39
C VAL A 56 7.19 6.49 -1.79
N ASP A 57 6.88 7.31 -2.79
CA ASP A 57 7.29 7.07 -4.17
C ASP A 57 8.74 7.56 -4.46
N PRO A 58 9.32 7.26 -5.64
CA PRO A 58 10.69 7.67 -5.97
C PRO A 58 10.94 9.18 -5.99
N ASN A 59 9.88 10.00 -6.04
CA ASN A 59 9.99 11.47 -5.98
C ASN A 59 9.92 11.99 -4.53
N GLY A 60 9.88 11.10 -3.53
CA GLY A 60 9.76 11.45 -2.13
C GLY A 60 8.34 11.84 -1.70
N VAL A 61 7.33 11.58 -2.54
CA VAL A 61 5.94 11.91 -2.23
C VAL A 61 5.28 10.78 -1.45
N ILE A 62 4.64 11.12 -0.33
CA ILE A 62 3.86 10.15 0.45
C ILE A 62 2.58 9.82 -0.34
N ARG A 63 2.38 8.55 -0.64
CA ARG A 63 1.24 8.05 -1.43
C ARG A 63 0.15 7.42 -0.57
N VAL A 64 0.55 6.73 0.50
CA VAL A 64 -0.37 6.07 1.43
C VAL A 64 0.19 6.15 2.85
N VAL A 65 -0.70 6.40 3.80
CA VAL A 65 -0.43 6.31 5.24
C VAL A 65 -1.44 5.38 5.87
N LEU A 66 -0.97 4.37 6.61
CA LEU A 66 -1.82 3.47 7.40
C LEU A 66 -1.44 3.56 8.87
N TYR A 67 -2.44 3.59 9.75
CA TYR A 67 -2.25 3.57 11.21
C TYR A 67 -2.96 2.37 11.81
N TYR A 68 -2.19 1.43 12.37
CA TYR A 68 -2.70 0.30 13.14
C TYR A 68 -2.42 0.53 14.63
N PRO A 69 -3.32 0.13 15.54
CA PRO A 69 -3.08 0.23 16.97
C PRO A 69 -2.05 -0.80 17.43
N GLN A 70 -1.55 -0.69 18.68
CA GLN A 70 -0.44 -1.53 19.15
C GLN A 70 -0.80 -3.02 19.26
N GLU A 71 -2.05 -3.32 19.59
CA GLU A 71 -2.61 -4.65 19.78
C GLU A 71 -2.88 -5.42 18.49
N LEU A 72 -2.87 -4.75 17.32
CA LEU A 72 -3.20 -5.36 16.03
C LEU A 72 -1.99 -5.42 15.10
N GLY A 73 -1.56 -6.64 14.76
CA GLY A 73 -0.55 -6.88 13.73
C GLY A 73 -1.01 -6.39 12.35
N ARG A 74 -0.06 -5.94 11.53
CA ARG A 74 -0.34 -5.44 10.17
C ARG A 74 -0.47 -6.59 9.18
N ASN A 75 -1.30 -6.39 8.16
CA ASN A 75 -1.31 -7.23 6.97
C ASN A 75 -0.24 -6.76 5.97
N ILE A 76 0.87 -7.49 5.86
CA ILE A 76 1.99 -7.14 4.96
C ILE A 76 1.63 -7.34 3.48
N ASP A 77 0.76 -8.29 3.19
CA ASP A 77 0.35 -8.60 1.82
C ASP A 77 -0.54 -7.53 1.22
N GLU A 78 -1.35 -6.86 2.05
CA GLU A 78 -2.08 -5.66 1.63
C GLU A 78 -1.14 -4.50 1.33
N ILE A 79 -0.06 -4.32 2.10
CA ILE A 79 0.96 -3.29 1.81
C ILE A 79 1.61 -3.56 0.44
N LEU A 80 1.93 -4.81 0.14
CA LEU A 80 2.46 -5.21 -1.18
C LEU A 80 1.44 -4.99 -2.30
N ARG A 81 0.17 -5.34 -2.08
CA ARG A 81 -0.91 -5.12 -3.05
C ARG A 81 -1.08 -3.63 -3.37
N ILE A 82 -1.04 -2.77 -2.36
CA ILE A 82 -1.10 -1.31 -2.52
C ILE A 82 0.06 -0.81 -3.39
N ILE A 83 1.29 -1.25 -3.12
CA ILE A 83 2.47 -0.84 -3.90
C ILE A 83 2.30 -1.24 -5.38
N VAL A 84 1.89 -2.48 -5.65
CA VAL A 84 1.66 -2.96 -7.02
C VAL A 84 0.54 -2.15 -7.69
N GLY A 85 -0.57 -1.91 -6.99
CA GLY A 85 -1.67 -1.09 -7.50
C GLY A 85 -1.23 0.33 -7.86
N LEU A 86 -0.44 0.98 -7.01
CA LEU A 86 0.11 2.32 -7.27
C LEU A 86 1.02 2.33 -8.50
N GLN A 87 1.87 1.30 -8.67
CA GLN A 87 2.73 1.17 -9.84
C GLN A 87 1.94 0.94 -11.13
N VAL A 88 0.86 0.14 -11.09
CA VAL A 88 -0.04 -0.05 -12.24
C VAL A 88 -0.77 1.25 -12.57
N SER A 89 -1.26 1.95 -11.55
CA SER A 89 -1.95 3.24 -11.68
C SER A 89 -1.09 4.26 -12.41
N GLU A 90 0.18 4.38 -12.01
CA GLU A 90 1.15 5.28 -12.61
C GLU A 90 1.46 4.90 -14.06
N LYS A 91 1.78 3.63 -14.33
CA LYS A 91 2.13 3.14 -15.68
C LYS A 91 0.98 3.32 -16.68
N LEU A 92 -0.26 3.09 -16.25
CA LEU A 92 -1.42 3.14 -17.13
C LEU A 92 -2.16 4.48 -17.11
N ALA A 93 -1.72 5.45 -16.30
CA ALA A 93 -2.47 6.68 -16.01
C ALA A 93 -3.95 6.38 -15.69
N ALA A 94 -4.17 5.42 -14.79
CA ALA A 94 -5.48 4.87 -14.47
C ALA A 94 -5.70 4.79 -12.95
N ALA A 95 -6.96 4.78 -12.52
CA ALA A 95 -7.32 4.54 -11.13
C ALA A 95 -7.51 3.03 -10.87
N ILE A 96 -7.15 2.59 -9.67
CA ILE A 96 -7.32 1.21 -9.23
C ILE A 96 -8.67 1.07 -8.52
N PRO A 97 -9.58 0.17 -8.97
CA PRO A 97 -10.87 0.00 -8.31
C PRO A 97 -10.73 -0.65 -6.93
N ALA A 98 -11.79 -0.56 -6.12
CA ALA A 98 -11.87 -1.28 -4.86
C ALA A 98 -11.66 -2.79 -5.07
N ASN A 99 -11.03 -3.47 -4.11
CA ASN A 99 -10.78 -4.91 -4.16
C ASN A 99 -9.98 -5.42 -5.38
N TRP A 100 -9.37 -4.54 -6.18
CA TRP A 100 -8.50 -4.93 -7.28
C TRP A 100 -7.38 -5.87 -6.79
N PRO A 101 -7.09 -6.98 -7.49
CA PRO A 101 -7.51 -7.34 -8.86
C PRO A 101 -8.78 -8.23 -8.95
N ASN A 102 -9.57 -8.29 -7.87
CA ASN A 102 -10.79 -9.10 -7.79
C ASN A 102 -12.03 -8.20 -7.62
N ASN A 103 -12.02 -7.01 -8.24
CA ASN A 103 -13.17 -6.11 -8.16
C ASN A 103 -14.41 -6.81 -8.73
N GLU A 104 -15.56 -6.61 -8.07
CA GLU A 104 -16.80 -7.31 -8.36
C GLU A 104 -17.44 -6.90 -9.68
N LEU A 105 -17.13 -5.69 -10.18
CA LEU A 105 -17.70 -5.13 -11.42
C LEU A 105 -16.76 -5.24 -12.62
N VAL A 106 -15.46 -5.05 -12.39
CA VAL A 106 -14.47 -4.94 -13.47
C VAL A 106 -13.27 -5.88 -13.31
N GLY A 107 -13.27 -6.76 -12.30
CA GLY A 107 -12.21 -7.73 -12.08
C GLY A 107 -10.84 -7.09 -11.85
N ASP A 108 -9.90 -7.38 -12.74
CA ASP A 108 -8.52 -6.87 -12.73
C ASP A 108 -8.30 -5.69 -13.67
N ARG A 109 -9.36 -5.17 -14.28
CA ARG A 109 -9.32 -3.97 -15.10
C ARG A 109 -9.10 -2.74 -14.23
N VAL A 110 -8.64 -1.68 -14.88
CA VAL A 110 -8.38 -0.38 -14.24
C VAL A 110 -9.39 0.66 -14.71
N ILE A 111 -9.70 1.62 -13.86
CA ILE A 111 -10.65 2.69 -14.13
C ILE A 111 -9.94 3.80 -14.89
N VAL A 112 -10.53 4.24 -16.01
CA VAL A 112 -10.07 5.40 -16.75
C VAL A 112 -10.52 6.66 -15.99
N PRO A 113 -9.62 7.61 -15.67
CA PRO A 113 -9.99 8.84 -14.98
C PRO A 113 -11.18 9.54 -15.65
N PRO A 114 -12.08 10.18 -14.87
CA PRO A 114 -13.27 10.81 -15.41
C PRO A 114 -12.92 11.92 -16.43
N ALA A 115 -13.73 12.02 -17.48
CA ALA A 115 -13.69 13.15 -18.42
C ALA A 115 -13.92 14.47 -17.67
N ARG A 116 -13.26 15.52 -18.13
CA ARG A 116 -13.36 16.88 -17.58
C ARG A 116 -14.14 17.83 -18.49
N THR A 117 -14.44 17.40 -19.71
CA THR A 117 -15.21 18.18 -20.70
C THR A 117 -16.33 17.35 -21.32
N VAL A 118 -17.31 18.03 -21.91
CA VAL A 118 -18.43 17.38 -22.62
C VAL A 118 -17.93 16.60 -23.84
N ASP A 119 -16.97 17.15 -24.58
CA ASP A 119 -16.38 16.48 -25.75
C ASP A 119 -15.64 15.20 -25.35
N GLU A 120 -14.85 15.23 -24.27
CA GLU A 120 -14.19 14.03 -23.74
C GLU A 120 -15.20 12.96 -23.30
N ALA A 121 -16.31 13.37 -22.68
CA ALA A 121 -17.37 12.46 -22.27
C ALA A 121 -18.04 11.76 -23.46
N ALA A 122 -18.27 12.49 -24.56
CA ALA A 122 -18.83 11.94 -25.80
C ALA A 122 -17.87 11.00 -26.54
N GLU A 123 -16.56 11.29 -26.51
CA GLU A 123 -15.56 10.47 -27.20
C GLU A 123 -15.18 9.20 -26.44
N ARG A 124 -15.07 9.28 -25.11
CA ARG A 124 -14.56 8.15 -24.33
C ARG A 124 -15.46 6.92 -24.32
N VAL A 125 -16.78 7.10 -24.45
CA VAL A 125 -17.75 5.99 -24.54
C VAL A 125 -17.57 5.16 -25.82
N LYS A 126 -16.91 5.72 -26.84
CA LYS A 126 -16.56 5.02 -28.08
C LYS A 126 -15.24 4.25 -27.96
N LYS A 127 -14.38 4.65 -27.02
CA LYS A 127 -13.01 4.16 -26.86
C LYS A 127 -12.85 3.08 -25.79
N TYR A 128 -13.67 3.13 -24.75
CA TYR A 128 -13.55 2.27 -23.57
C TYR A 128 -14.85 1.53 -23.27
N THR A 129 -14.74 0.45 -22.49
CA THR A 129 -15.92 -0.17 -21.89
C THR A 129 -16.40 0.71 -20.74
N CYS A 130 -17.67 1.11 -20.76
CA CYS A 130 -18.22 2.08 -19.82
C CYS A 130 -19.57 1.59 -19.29
N TYR A 131 -19.80 1.78 -18.00
CA TYR A 131 -21.13 1.71 -17.40
C TYR A 131 -21.89 3.03 -17.63
N ASP A 132 -21.16 4.14 -17.58
CA ASP A 132 -21.61 5.47 -17.95
C ASP A 132 -20.37 6.28 -18.39
N TRP A 133 -20.56 7.45 -19.00
CA TRP A 133 -19.46 8.27 -19.53
C TRP A 133 -18.42 8.62 -18.47
N TRP A 134 -18.76 8.70 -17.19
CA TRP A 134 -17.80 8.97 -16.10
C TRP A 134 -17.12 7.71 -15.58
N LEU A 135 -17.75 6.54 -15.71
CA LEU A 135 -17.26 5.24 -15.24
C LEU A 135 -16.90 4.33 -16.41
N CYS A 136 -15.70 4.55 -16.95
CA CYS A 136 -15.10 3.68 -17.95
C CYS A 136 -13.92 2.91 -17.39
N HIS A 137 -13.65 1.74 -17.94
CA HIS A 137 -12.56 0.87 -17.56
C HIS A 137 -11.86 0.28 -18.79
N LYS A 138 -10.58 -0.04 -18.62
CA LYS A 138 -9.71 -0.62 -19.65
C LYS A 138 -8.88 -1.76 -19.08
N GLU A 139 -8.26 -2.54 -19.96
CA GLU A 139 -7.39 -3.64 -19.53
C GLU A 139 -6.28 -3.15 -18.61
N GLY A 140 -5.99 -3.97 -17.58
CA GLY A 140 -4.88 -3.77 -16.66
C GLY A 140 -3.59 -4.42 -17.15
N ILE A 141 -2.63 -4.62 -16.23
CA ILE A 141 -1.40 -5.40 -16.49
C ILE A 141 -1.60 -6.78 -15.86
N ALA A 142 -1.76 -7.82 -16.70
CA ALA A 142 -2.10 -9.18 -16.26
C ALA A 142 -1.12 -9.74 -15.22
N GLU A 143 0.18 -9.63 -15.47
CA GLU A 143 1.24 -10.10 -14.55
C GLU A 143 1.15 -9.42 -13.18
N CYS A 144 0.87 -8.11 -13.14
CA CYS A 144 0.67 -7.38 -11.89
C CYS A 144 -0.60 -7.82 -11.18
N ALA A 145 -1.68 -8.10 -11.92
CA ALA A 145 -2.92 -8.61 -11.35
C ALA A 145 -2.73 -10.01 -10.76
N GLU A 146 -1.99 -10.90 -11.43
CA GLU A 146 -1.66 -12.23 -10.90
C GLU A 146 -0.81 -12.15 -9.63
N MET A 147 0.23 -11.32 -9.64
CA MET A 147 1.06 -11.07 -8.46
C MET A 147 0.23 -10.52 -7.28
N ALA A 148 -0.63 -9.54 -7.53
CA ALA A 148 -1.51 -8.98 -6.50
C ALA A 148 -2.51 -10.02 -5.96
N ARG A 149 -3.03 -10.90 -6.83
CA ARG A 149 -3.86 -12.05 -6.45
C ARG A 149 -3.09 -13.02 -5.54
N ALA A 150 -1.82 -13.28 -5.83
CA ALA A 150 -1.00 -14.17 -5.01
C ALA A 150 -0.82 -13.62 -3.58
N PHE A 151 -0.68 -12.31 -3.41
CA PHE A 151 -0.65 -11.69 -2.07
C PHE A 151 -1.97 -11.88 -1.33
N LEU A 152 -3.11 -11.69 -2.00
CA LEU A 152 -4.43 -11.90 -1.41
C LEU A 152 -4.69 -13.36 -1.01
N LYS A 153 -4.24 -14.32 -1.82
CA LYS A 153 -4.33 -15.75 -1.53
C LYS A 153 -3.54 -16.14 -0.28
N ARG A 154 -2.30 -15.63 -0.16
CA ARG A 154 -1.46 -15.85 1.03
C ARG A 154 -2.13 -15.38 2.32
N ILE A 155 -2.87 -14.27 2.29
CA ILE A 155 -3.67 -13.80 3.44
C ILE A 155 -4.76 -14.80 3.81
N ALA A 156 -5.47 -15.33 2.81
CA ALA A 156 -6.58 -16.25 3.01
C ALA A 156 -6.15 -17.67 3.40
N GLY A 157 -4.84 -17.96 3.43
CA GLY A 157 -4.31 -19.29 3.78
C GLY A 157 -4.57 -20.36 2.72
N VAL A 158 -4.79 -19.94 1.46
CA VAL A 158 -5.11 -20.80 0.30
C VAL A 158 -4.19 -20.54 -0.88
#